data_AF-A0A8J7QGW0-F1
#
_entry.id   AF-A0A8J7QGW0-F1
#
_cell.length_a   1.000
_cell.length_b   1.000
_cell.length_c   1.000
_cell.angle_alpha   90.00
_cell.angle_beta   90.00
_cell.angle_gamma   90.00
#
_symmetry.space_group_name_H-M   'P 1'
#
loop_
_entity.id
_entity.type
_entity.pdbx_description
1 polymer ?
#
loop_
_entity_poly.entity_id
_entity_poly.type
_entity_poly.pdbx_seq_one_letter_code
_entity_poly.pdbx_strand_id
1 'polypeptide(L)'
;MRFQLVVFLFVLFCAPVFAAKTYLVGGDKEAGKAAAEAAGAKWVKSLTKAFAKAANDLNGGENEVVVKLAAGDQNGDLGSGAYALPQFNNPSGSLTLIGGFDNAFAKRDPFGTPTVITTIADRSAPLWTFARNTKLKALVVDGLVWDATASNRYDAKTNSLLKGTSSTHVFIKLNYFETDLLEFRNNVFLNAPHRVIETLIRAATPQAEVRFINSIFLNCVIPLKLDSARFRNKPKKMVVDHCSFLLNWAYNPDPNTGNPCALEIGPKDAAGEIHITNSLFYANFGGAILALNQQMPGLTLNNNNIIGNGMLHGQSDADAVAMIVSAGGRKQPLGVDDLEDVPAVDEAEDNVSVLPGIPLALGEVKTVDASKIKVEKTWENAVNRILGRNVSGGTVAIKDYAPKKSYDPVNPPFATREGAKQYGASAANVK
;
A
#
# COMPACT_ATOMS: atom_id res chain seq x y z
N MET A 1 -11.00 69.59 4.13
CA MET A 1 -10.56 68.23 3.76
C MET A 1 -11.74 67.47 3.18
N ARG A 2 -11.75 67.21 1.86
CA ARG A 2 -12.77 66.38 1.19
C ARG A 2 -12.19 64.97 1.04
N PHE A 3 -12.78 63.98 1.70
CA PHE A 3 -12.42 62.57 1.52
C PHE A 3 -13.11 62.05 0.26
N GLN A 4 -12.33 61.72 -0.77
CA GLN A 4 -12.79 60.93 -1.92
C GLN A 4 -12.82 59.45 -1.53
N LEU A 5 -14.02 58.88 -1.51
CA LEU A 5 -14.25 57.46 -1.34
C LEU A 5 -13.95 56.76 -2.69
N VAL A 6 -12.81 56.09 -2.79
CA VAL A 6 -12.46 55.25 -3.94
C VAL A 6 -13.11 53.88 -3.73
N VAL A 7 -14.17 53.60 -4.48
CA VAL A 7 -14.80 52.28 -4.52
C VAL A 7 -13.98 51.40 -5.46
N PHE A 8 -13.22 50.45 -4.89
CA PHE A 8 -12.57 49.39 -5.66
C PHE A 8 -13.61 48.33 -6.04
N LEU A 9 -13.94 48.27 -7.33
CA LEU A 9 -14.74 47.21 -7.92
C LEU A 9 -13.86 45.95 -8.03
N PHE A 10 -14.01 45.01 -7.08
CA PHE A 10 -13.41 43.68 -7.19
C PHE A 10 -14.17 42.88 -8.25
N VAL A 11 -13.58 42.73 -9.44
CA VAL A 11 -14.03 41.76 -10.44
C VAL A 11 -13.61 40.37 -9.95
N LEU A 12 -14.55 39.62 -9.36
CA LEU A 12 -14.40 38.20 -9.08
C LEU A 12 -14.31 37.45 -10.42
N PHE A 13 -13.09 37.14 -10.86
CA PHE A 13 -12.87 36.13 -11.88
C PHE A 13 -13.22 34.77 -11.28
N CYS A 14 -14.45 34.30 -11.50
CA CYS A 14 -14.76 32.87 -11.41
C CYS A 14 -13.90 32.16 -12.46
N ALA A 15 -12.79 31.56 -12.04
CA ALA A 15 -12.07 30.62 -12.88
C ALA A 15 -13.06 29.52 -13.29
N PRO A 16 -13.11 29.15 -14.58
CA PRO A 16 -13.97 28.05 -15.02
C PRO A 16 -13.58 26.78 -14.27
N VAL A 17 -14.54 26.20 -13.56
CA VAL A 17 -14.41 24.85 -13.01
C VAL A 17 -14.48 23.91 -14.21
N PHE A 18 -13.32 23.52 -14.73
CA PHE A 18 -13.26 22.49 -15.77
C PHE A 18 -13.76 21.18 -15.18
N ALA A 19 -14.87 20.65 -15.71
CA ALA A 19 -15.42 19.39 -15.28
C ALA A 19 -14.47 18.24 -15.67
N ALA A 20 -14.12 17.37 -14.71
CA ALA A 20 -13.26 16.23 -14.96
C ALA A 20 -13.87 15.27 -16.00
N LYS A 21 -13.05 14.76 -16.92
CA LYS A 21 -13.47 13.68 -17.82
C LYS A 21 -13.59 12.38 -17.03
N THR A 22 -14.75 11.74 -17.10
CA THR A 22 -15.00 10.52 -16.33
C THR A 22 -15.22 9.30 -17.23
N TYR A 23 -14.58 8.20 -16.84
CA TYR A 23 -14.70 6.89 -17.47
C TYR A 23 -15.22 5.85 -16.48
N LEU A 24 -16.22 5.05 -16.86
CA LEU A 24 -16.70 3.90 -16.08
C LEU A 24 -16.21 2.60 -16.70
N VAL A 25 -15.57 1.73 -15.91
CA VAL A 25 -14.93 0.50 -16.37
C VAL A 25 -15.52 -0.74 -15.70
N GLY A 26 -15.87 -1.73 -16.51
CA GLY A 26 -16.39 -3.01 -16.02
C GLY A 26 -17.86 -2.94 -15.65
N GLY A 27 -18.27 -3.84 -14.74
CA GLY A 27 -19.65 -3.99 -14.29
C GLY A 27 -20.55 -4.64 -15.33
N ASP A 28 -21.85 -4.59 -15.08
CA ASP A 28 -22.82 -4.97 -16.11
C ASP A 28 -22.77 -3.95 -17.26
N LYS A 29 -22.76 -4.43 -18.50
CA LYS A 29 -22.57 -3.57 -19.67
C LYS A 29 -23.73 -2.60 -19.87
N GLU A 30 -24.96 -3.03 -19.60
CA GLU A 30 -26.15 -2.21 -19.81
C GLU A 30 -26.28 -1.20 -18.66
N ALA A 31 -26.18 -1.66 -17.42
CA ALA A 31 -26.21 -0.82 -16.23
C ALA A 31 -25.05 0.19 -16.23
N GLY A 32 -23.82 -0.25 -16.56
CA GLY A 32 -22.65 0.63 -16.62
C GLY A 32 -22.74 1.69 -17.71
N LYS A 33 -23.38 1.40 -18.84
CA LYS A 33 -23.67 2.41 -19.87
C LYS A 33 -24.73 3.41 -19.42
N ALA A 34 -25.81 2.93 -18.82
CA ALA A 34 -26.86 3.78 -18.27
C ALA A 34 -26.32 4.71 -17.18
N ALA A 35 -25.49 4.17 -16.27
CA ALA A 35 -24.80 4.95 -15.24
C ALA A 35 -23.84 5.99 -15.85
N ALA A 36 -23.12 5.63 -16.92
CA ALA A 36 -22.24 6.57 -17.60
C ALA A 36 -23.03 7.72 -18.23
N GLU A 37 -24.13 7.41 -18.93
CA GLU A 37 -25.01 8.42 -19.53
C GLU A 37 -25.59 9.37 -18.49
N ALA A 38 -26.14 8.83 -17.40
CA ALA A 38 -26.69 9.61 -16.29
C ALA A 38 -25.64 10.53 -15.61
N ALA A 39 -24.37 10.12 -15.59
CA ALA A 39 -23.28 10.87 -14.99
C ALA A 39 -22.52 11.79 -15.98
N GLY A 40 -22.94 11.87 -17.26
CA GLY A 40 -22.17 12.57 -18.29
C GLY A 40 -20.77 11.97 -18.55
N ALA A 41 -20.58 10.70 -18.19
CA ALA A 41 -19.35 9.93 -18.31
C ALA A 41 -19.36 9.04 -19.56
N LYS A 42 -18.25 8.32 -19.80
CA LYS A 42 -18.14 7.33 -20.88
C LYS A 42 -17.86 5.95 -20.32
N TRP A 43 -18.68 4.97 -20.68
CA TRP A 43 -18.40 3.58 -20.35
C TRP A 43 -17.29 3.00 -21.25
N VAL A 44 -16.40 2.21 -20.68
CA VAL A 44 -15.27 1.56 -21.34
C VAL A 44 -15.17 0.10 -20.94
N LYS A 45 -14.93 -0.76 -21.94
CA LYS A 45 -14.94 -2.22 -21.77
C LYS A 45 -13.86 -2.77 -20.84
N SER A 46 -12.70 -2.12 -20.76
CA SER A 46 -11.56 -2.63 -19.99
C SER A 46 -10.69 -1.50 -19.46
N LEU A 47 -9.94 -1.80 -18.41
CA LEU A 47 -9.02 -0.86 -17.79
C LEU A 47 -7.92 -0.39 -18.75
N THR A 48 -7.33 -1.27 -19.57
CA THR A 48 -6.36 -0.84 -20.60
C THR A 48 -6.95 0.18 -21.58
N LYS A 49 -8.20 -0.02 -22.00
CA LYS A 49 -8.88 0.97 -22.87
C LYS A 49 -9.16 2.28 -22.15
N ALA A 50 -9.42 2.24 -20.84
CA ALA A 50 -9.58 3.43 -20.03
C ALA A 50 -8.27 4.20 -19.89
N PHE A 51 -7.16 3.51 -19.65
CA PHE A 51 -5.82 4.12 -19.64
C PHE A 51 -5.50 4.81 -20.98
N ALA A 52 -5.73 4.13 -22.11
CA ALA A 52 -5.50 4.72 -23.43
C ALA A 52 -6.34 6.00 -23.66
N LYS A 53 -7.61 6.00 -23.26
CA LYS A 53 -8.47 7.19 -23.37
C LYS A 53 -8.03 8.31 -22.42
N ALA A 54 -7.69 7.97 -21.17
CA ALA A 54 -7.21 8.93 -20.19
C ALA A 54 -5.93 9.62 -20.67
N ALA A 55 -5.00 8.87 -21.28
CA ALA A 55 -3.78 9.45 -21.84
C ALA A 55 -4.09 10.37 -23.03
N ASN A 56 -5.00 9.99 -23.93
CA ASN A 56 -5.40 10.85 -25.04
C ASN A 56 -6.01 12.17 -24.54
N ASP A 57 -6.90 12.10 -23.55
CA ASP A 57 -7.55 13.28 -22.98
C ASP A 57 -6.55 14.18 -22.24
N LEU A 58 -5.72 13.61 -21.35
CA LEU A 58 -4.72 14.37 -20.60
C LEU A 58 -3.67 14.97 -21.53
N ASN A 59 -3.13 14.21 -22.49
CA ASN A 59 -2.17 14.73 -23.46
C ASN A 59 -2.81 15.72 -24.44
N GLY A 60 -4.13 15.68 -24.61
CA GLY A 60 -4.92 16.63 -25.40
C GLY A 60 -5.24 17.94 -24.68
N GLY A 61 -4.87 18.07 -23.39
CA GLY A 61 -5.01 19.31 -22.61
C GLY A 61 -6.06 19.25 -21.49
N GLU A 62 -6.72 18.12 -21.25
CA GLU A 62 -7.60 17.98 -20.09
C GLU A 62 -6.81 18.05 -18.79
N ASN A 63 -7.36 18.75 -17.79
CA ASN A 63 -6.68 18.93 -16.49
C ASN A 63 -6.93 17.76 -15.54
N GLU A 64 -8.01 17.03 -15.70
CA GLU A 64 -8.38 15.95 -14.80
C GLU A 64 -9.15 14.84 -15.55
N VAL A 65 -8.68 13.60 -15.35
CA VAL A 65 -9.38 12.39 -15.79
C VAL A 65 -9.60 11.47 -14.59
N VAL A 66 -10.84 11.04 -14.41
CA VAL A 66 -11.26 10.08 -13.39
C VAL A 66 -11.71 8.78 -14.06
N VAL A 67 -11.15 7.65 -13.62
CA VAL A 67 -11.57 6.31 -14.04
C VAL A 67 -12.18 5.59 -12.84
N LYS A 68 -13.48 5.31 -12.89
CA LYS A 68 -14.18 4.54 -11.87
C LYS A 68 -14.30 3.08 -12.33
N LEU A 69 -14.01 2.15 -11.45
CA LEU A 69 -14.03 0.72 -11.73
C LEU A 69 -15.08 0.02 -10.88
N ALA A 70 -15.91 -0.78 -11.52
CA ALA A 70 -16.81 -1.70 -10.84
C ALA A 70 -16.02 -2.84 -10.19
N ALA A 71 -16.68 -3.52 -9.26
CA ALA A 71 -16.19 -4.69 -8.57
C ALA A 71 -15.91 -5.84 -9.55
N GLY A 72 -15.02 -6.73 -9.13
CA GLY A 72 -14.60 -7.90 -9.90
C GLY A 72 -13.21 -7.77 -10.49
N ASP A 73 -12.83 -8.81 -11.22
CA ASP A 73 -11.46 -9.04 -11.65
C ASP A 73 -11.09 -8.21 -12.89
N GLN A 74 -9.95 -7.54 -12.82
CA GLN A 74 -9.31 -6.81 -13.90
C GLN A 74 -8.02 -7.54 -14.26
N ASN A 75 -7.99 -8.10 -15.47
CA ASN A 75 -6.84 -8.77 -16.03
C ASN A 75 -6.04 -7.81 -16.93
N GLY A 76 -4.71 -7.92 -16.88
CA GLY A 76 -3.84 -7.30 -17.87
C GLY A 76 -4.06 -7.89 -19.26
N ASP A 77 -3.85 -7.09 -20.29
CA ASP A 77 -4.10 -7.44 -21.69
C ASP A 77 -2.86 -7.87 -22.47
N LEU A 78 -1.68 -7.85 -21.82
CA LEU A 78 -0.45 -8.40 -22.37
C LEU A 78 -0.34 -9.89 -22.02
N GLY A 79 0.33 -10.67 -22.87
CA GLY A 79 0.56 -12.11 -22.63
C GLY A 79 1.33 -12.42 -21.34
N SER A 80 2.00 -11.43 -20.75
CA SER A 80 2.65 -11.51 -19.43
C SER A 80 1.70 -11.29 -18.25
N GLY A 81 0.42 -10.96 -18.50
CA GLY A 81 -0.56 -10.53 -17.49
C GLY A 81 -0.42 -9.08 -17.05
N ALA A 82 0.53 -8.33 -17.64
CA ALA A 82 0.69 -6.90 -17.40
C ALA A 82 -0.30 -6.07 -18.25
N TYR A 83 -0.43 -4.80 -17.90
CA TYR A 83 -1.24 -3.83 -18.61
C TYR A 83 -0.40 -3.04 -19.61
N ALA A 84 -0.93 -2.86 -20.83
CA ALA A 84 -0.34 -1.91 -21.77
C ALA A 84 -0.65 -0.47 -21.33
N LEU A 85 0.24 0.13 -20.54
CA LEU A 85 0.09 1.52 -20.10
C LEU A 85 0.63 2.51 -21.15
N PRO A 86 -0.15 3.53 -21.53
CA PRO A 86 0.33 4.61 -22.38
C PRO A 86 1.27 5.54 -21.61
N GLN A 87 2.00 6.38 -22.34
CA GLN A 87 2.73 7.50 -21.75
C GLN A 87 1.79 8.69 -21.51
N PHE A 88 1.83 9.23 -20.30
CA PHE A 88 1.19 10.51 -19.97
C PHE A 88 2.25 11.62 -19.99
N ASN A 89 1.95 12.74 -20.63
CA ASN A 89 2.84 13.89 -20.76
C ASN A 89 2.05 15.18 -20.61
N ASN A 90 1.42 15.34 -19.45
CA ASN A 90 0.71 16.56 -19.08
C ASN A 90 1.06 16.92 -17.62
N PRO A 91 2.07 17.77 -17.38
CA PRO A 91 2.50 18.11 -16.03
C PRO A 91 1.45 18.87 -15.20
N SER A 92 0.40 19.44 -15.81
CA SER A 92 -0.73 20.03 -15.09
C SER A 92 -1.92 19.07 -14.92
N GLY A 93 -1.93 17.96 -15.65
CA GLY A 93 -3.00 16.98 -15.68
C GLY A 93 -2.97 16.00 -14.51
N SER A 94 -4.14 15.57 -14.04
CA SER A 94 -4.28 14.60 -12.94
C SER A 94 -5.04 13.36 -13.38
N LEU A 95 -4.56 12.18 -12.99
CA LEU A 95 -5.23 10.90 -13.21
C LEU A 95 -5.64 10.28 -11.88
N THR A 96 -6.93 9.99 -11.73
CA THR A 96 -7.48 9.33 -10.55
C THR A 96 -8.17 8.03 -10.95
N LEU A 97 -7.72 6.90 -10.39
CA LEU A 97 -8.35 5.58 -10.54
C LEU A 97 -9.09 5.24 -9.25
N ILE A 98 -10.38 4.91 -9.34
CA ILE A 98 -11.24 4.66 -8.17
C ILE A 98 -11.96 3.32 -8.35
N GLY A 99 -11.55 2.31 -7.60
CA GLY A 99 -12.25 1.04 -7.49
C GLY A 99 -13.27 1.01 -6.36
N GLY A 100 -13.94 -0.14 -6.27
CA GLY A 100 -14.89 -0.42 -5.20
C GLY A 100 -16.35 -0.14 -5.55
N PHE A 101 -16.70 0.10 -6.82
CA PHE A 101 -18.09 0.36 -7.19
C PHE A 101 -18.86 -0.95 -7.38
N ASP A 102 -20.15 -0.97 -7.05
CA ASP A 102 -21.00 -2.09 -7.49
C ASP A 102 -21.15 -2.12 -9.04
N ASN A 103 -21.76 -3.17 -9.57
CA ASN A 103 -21.93 -3.36 -11.02
C ASN A 103 -22.74 -2.25 -11.71
N ALA A 104 -23.53 -1.48 -10.96
CA ALA A 104 -24.35 -0.38 -11.44
C ALA A 104 -23.73 0.99 -11.16
N PHE A 105 -22.54 1.04 -10.55
CA PHE A 105 -21.89 2.26 -10.05
C PHE A 105 -22.76 3.09 -9.09
N ALA A 106 -23.72 2.46 -8.41
CA ALA A 106 -24.67 3.12 -7.52
C ALA A 106 -24.10 3.29 -6.10
N LYS A 107 -23.32 2.31 -5.65
CA LYS A 107 -22.65 2.33 -4.34
C LYS A 107 -21.16 2.09 -4.51
N ARG A 108 -20.39 2.63 -3.56
CA ARG A 108 -18.95 2.42 -3.45
C ARG A 108 -18.61 1.85 -2.08
N ASP A 109 -17.94 0.71 -2.08
CA ASP A 109 -17.27 0.11 -0.93
C ASP A 109 -15.97 -0.56 -1.40
N PRO A 110 -14.81 0.10 -1.27
CA PRO A 110 -13.54 -0.42 -1.79
C PRO A 110 -13.07 -1.71 -1.10
N PHE A 111 -13.58 -2.01 0.09
CA PHE A 111 -13.20 -3.21 0.84
C PHE A 111 -14.26 -4.31 0.71
N GLY A 112 -15.55 -3.98 0.78
CA GLY A 112 -16.64 -4.95 0.66
C GLY A 112 -17.03 -5.32 -0.77
N THR A 113 -16.77 -4.44 -1.75
CA THR A 113 -17.05 -4.68 -3.19
C THR A 113 -15.79 -4.49 -4.03
N PRO A 114 -14.76 -5.33 -3.86
CA PRO A 114 -13.43 -5.04 -4.36
C PRO A 114 -13.34 -5.06 -5.89
N THR A 115 -12.63 -4.08 -6.44
CA THR A 115 -12.05 -4.16 -7.79
C THR A 115 -10.69 -4.84 -7.66
N VAL A 116 -10.52 -6.03 -8.24
CA VAL A 116 -9.32 -6.84 -8.05
C VAL A 116 -8.43 -6.76 -9.29
N ILE A 117 -7.21 -6.26 -9.14
CA ILE A 117 -6.15 -6.38 -10.15
C ILE A 117 -5.51 -7.75 -9.99
N THR A 118 -5.90 -8.68 -10.86
CA THR A 118 -5.47 -10.08 -10.82
C THR A 118 -4.14 -10.28 -11.55
N THR A 119 -3.35 -11.22 -11.06
CA THR A 119 -2.15 -11.72 -11.75
C THR A 119 -2.46 -13.02 -12.49
N ILE A 120 -1.57 -13.43 -13.40
CA ILE A 120 -1.61 -14.75 -14.06
C ILE A 120 -0.45 -15.62 -13.57
N ALA A 121 -0.57 -16.94 -13.77
CA ALA A 121 0.52 -17.87 -13.51
C ALA A 121 1.79 -17.48 -14.27
N ASP A 122 2.95 -17.63 -13.62
CA ASP A 122 4.27 -17.36 -14.19
C ASP A 122 4.45 -15.93 -14.76
N ARG A 123 3.76 -14.94 -14.19
CA ARG A 123 3.88 -13.52 -14.55
C ARG A 123 5.35 -13.08 -14.66
N SER A 124 5.72 -12.57 -15.83
CA SER A 124 7.08 -12.20 -16.22
C SER A 124 7.30 -10.68 -16.37
N ALA A 125 6.38 -9.86 -15.88
CA ALA A 125 6.49 -8.41 -15.87
C ALA A 125 5.75 -7.76 -14.69
N PRO A 126 6.10 -6.52 -14.29
CA PRO A 126 5.26 -5.75 -13.37
C PRO A 126 3.86 -5.54 -13.95
N LEU A 127 2.82 -5.52 -13.11
CA LEU A 127 1.44 -5.35 -13.59
C LEU A 127 1.29 -4.01 -14.29
N TRP A 128 1.70 -2.94 -13.62
CA TRP A 128 1.70 -1.58 -14.16
C TRP A 128 3.14 -1.10 -14.28
N THR A 129 3.55 -0.81 -15.52
CA THR A 129 4.84 -0.20 -15.80
C THR A 129 4.60 1.11 -16.52
N PHE A 130 4.76 2.23 -15.81
CA PHE A 130 4.71 3.55 -16.45
C PHE A 130 5.94 3.74 -17.32
N ALA A 131 5.77 4.39 -18.47
CA ALA A 131 6.89 4.74 -19.33
C ALA A 131 7.81 5.74 -18.63
N ARG A 132 9.11 5.69 -18.94
CA ARG A 132 10.06 6.70 -18.46
C ARG A 132 9.63 8.09 -18.93
N ASN A 133 9.82 9.11 -18.09
CA ASN A 133 9.38 10.49 -18.34
C ASN A 133 7.86 10.61 -18.51
N THR A 134 7.08 9.72 -17.90
CA THR A 134 5.67 10.00 -17.66
C THR A 134 5.57 11.20 -16.71
N LYS A 135 4.69 12.16 -17.03
CA LYS A 135 4.49 13.39 -16.25
C LYS A 135 3.01 13.65 -16.02
N LEU A 136 2.64 13.76 -14.75
CA LEU A 136 1.30 14.17 -14.31
C LEU A 136 1.45 15.04 -13.06
N LYS A 137 0.58 16.04 -12.91
CA LYS A 137 0.45 16.78 -11.65
C LYS A 137 0.16 15.83 -10.49
N ALA A 138 -0.78 14.92 -10.68
CA ALA A 138 -1.15 13.92 -9.69
C ALA A 138 -1.48 12.55 -10.31
N LEU A 139 -1.09 11.49 -9.60
CA LEU A 139 -1.58 10.13 -9.80
C LEU A 139 -2.19 9.64 -8.48
N VAL A 140 -3.50 9.37 -8.50
CA VAL A 140 -4.23 8.82 -7.36
C VAL A 140 -4.76 7.44 -7.72
N VAL A 141 -4.45 6.44 -6.89
CA VAL A 141 -4.95 5.06 -7.01
C VAL A 141 -5.72 4.73 -5.75
N ASP A 142 -7.03 4.55 -5.89
CA ASP A 142 -7.97 4.48 -4.79
C ASP A 142 -8.81 3.21 -4.86
N GLY A 143 -8.82 2.40 -3.80
CA GLY A 143 -9.80 1.32 -3.65
C GLY A 143 -9.57 0.09 -4.53
N LEU A 144 -8.32 -0.27 -4.82
CA LEU A 144 -7.98 -1.47 -5.59
C LEU A 144 -7.39 -2.57 -4.70
N VAL A 145 -7.76 -3.81 -5.00
CA VAL A 145 -7.13 -5.01 -4.43
C VAL A 145 -6.12 -5.56 -5.43
N TRP A 146 -4.87 -5.76 -5.00
CA TRP A 146 -3.78 -6.26 -5.81
C TRP A 146 -3.36 -7.63 -5.31
N ASP A 147 -3.58 -8.67 -6.09
CA ASP A 147 -3.36 -10.04 -5.65
C ASP A 147 -2.35 -10.80 -6.53
N ALA A 148 -1.17 -11.10 -5.95
CA ALA A 148 -0.12 -11.87 -6.63
C ALA A 148 -0.31 -13.38 -6.55
N THR A 149 -1.34 -13.88 -5.86
CA THR A 149 -1.53 -15.30 -5.56
C THR A 149 -1.32 -16.18 -6.78
N ALA A 150 -1.97 -15.84 -7.89
CA ALA A 150 -1.91 -16.62 -9.12
C ALA A 150 -0.51 -16.65 -9.75
N SER A 151 0.30 -15.59 -9.60
CA SER A 151 1.67 -15.54 -10.12
C SER A 151 2.74 -16.17 -9.23
N ASN A 152 2.39 -16.60 -8.03
CA ASN A 152 3.32 -17.20 -7.08
C ASN A 152 3.30 -18.72 -7.18
N ARG A 153 4.42 -19.35 -6.81
CA ARG A 153 4.49 -20.79 -6.60
C ARG A 153 4.63 -21.06 -5.11
N TYR A 154 3.85 -22.01 -4.62
CA TYR A 154 3.85 -22.41 -3.22
C TYR A 154 4.23 -23.88 -3.10
N ASP A 155 4.97 -24.21 -2.03
CA ASP A 155 5.28 -25.59 -1.69
C ASP A 155 3.98 -26.34 -1.38
N ALA A 156 3.78 -27.52 -2.00
CA ALA A 156 2.53 -28.26 -1.84
C ALA A 156 2.33 -28.86 -0.44
N LYS A 157 3.39 -28.99 0.37
CA LYS A 157 3.33 -29.54 1.73
C LYS A 157 3.16 -28.45 2.77
N THR A 158 3.91 -27.36 2.67
CA THR A 158 3.93 -26.27 3.67
C THR A 158 3.13 -25.04 3.25
N ASN A 159 2.60 -25.02 2.02
CA ASN A 159 1.92 -23.87 1.40
C ASN A 159 2.78 -22.59 1.37
N SER A 160 4.10 -22.73 1.47
CA SER A 160 5.05 -21.62 1.60
C SER A 160 5.50 -21.09 0.26
N LEU A 161 5.73 -19.78 0.16
CA LEU A 161 6.22 -19.16 -1.04
C LEU A 161 7.57 -19.75 -1.45
N LEU A 162 7.65 -20.31 -2.66
CA LEU A 162 8.88 -20.84 -3.22
C LEU A 162 9.70 -19.70 -3.83
N LYS A 163 10.71 -19.26 -3.09
CA LYS A 163 11.66 -18.26 -3.55
C LYS A 163 12.44 -18.74 -4.79
N GLY A 164 12.67 -17.84 -5.74
CA GLY A 164 13.41 -18.12 -6.98
C GLY A 164 12.59 -18.80 -8.07
N THR A 165 11.40 -19.32 -7.75
CA THR A 165 10.43 -19.85 -8.74
C THR A 165 9.15 -19.02 -8.82
N SER A 166 8.80 -18.30 -7.76
CA SER A 166 7.74 -17.29 -7.78
C SER A 166 8.19 -16.05 -8.56
N SER A 167 7.20 -15.28 -9.06
CA SER A 167 7.46 -14.01 -9.74
C SER A 167 8.32 -13.08 -8.86
N THR A 168 9.29 -12.38 -9.46
CA THR A 168 10.13 -11.38 -8.77
C THR A 168 9.73 -9.94 -9.11
N HIS A 169 8.66 -9.78 -9.90
CA HIS A 169 8.21 -8.48 -10.38
C HIS A 169 7.33 -7.78 -9.34
N VAL A 170 7.49 -6.46 -9.25
CA VAL A 170 6.62 -5.61 -8.42
C VAL A 170 5.21 -5.50 -9.02
N PHE A 171 4.24 -4.98 -8.28
CA PHE A 171 2.95 -4.65 -8.89
C PHE A 171 3.06 -3.39 -9.75
N ILE A 172 3.65 -2.34 -9.19
CA ILE A 172 3.69 -1.02 -9.84
C ILE A 172 5.13 -0.55 -9.95
N LYS A 173 5.53 -0.22 -11.17
CA LYS A 173 6.82 0.35 -11.51
C LYS A 173 6.65 1.74 -12.12
N LEU A 174 7.11 2.76 -11.41
CA LEU A 174 6.90 4.17 -11.80
C LEU A 174 7.97 4.71 -12.76
N ASN A 175 9.15 4.10 -12.85
CA ASN A 175 10.19 4.45 -13.84
C ASN A 175 10.51 5.95 -13.96
N TYR A 176 10.81 6.64 -12.86
CA TYR A 176 11.11 8.07 -12.85
C TYR A 176 9.91 8.95 -13.25
N PHE A 177 8.70 8.53 -12.86
CA PHE A 177 7.46 9.30 -12.99
C PHE A 177 7.60 10.66 -12.33
N GLU A 178 7.33 11.74 -13.06
CA GLU A 178 7.44 13.11 -12.56
C GLU A 178 6.07 13.61 -12.07
N THR A 179 5.97 14.00 -10.79
CA THR A 179 4.68 14.38 -10.18
C THR A 179 4.80 15.26 -8.95
N ASP A 180 3.72 16.00 -8.65
CA ASP A 180 3.54 16.72 -7.38
C ASP A 180 2.75 15.91 -6.35
N LEU A 181 1.97 14.92 -6.78
CA LEU A 181 1.23 14.05 -5.87
C LEU A 181 1.17 12.62 -6.39
N LEU A 182 1.75 11.70 -5.62
CA LEU A 182 1.51 10.27 -5.78
C LEU A 182 0.73 9.77 -4.57
N GLU A 183 -0.50 9.32 -4.75
CA GLU A 183 -1.35 8.87 -3.64
C GLU A 183 -1.91 7.46 -3.91
N PHE A 184 -1.66 6.56 -2.97
CA PHE A 184 -2.31 5.25 -2.89
C PHE A 184 -3.21 5.26 -1.67
N ARG A 185 -4.53 5.16 -1.88
CA ARG A 185 -5.48 5.12 -0.76
C ARG A 185 -6.50 4.01 -0.83
N ASN A 186 -6.95 3.52 0.31
CA ASN A 186 -7.96 2.45 0.41
C ASN A 186 -7.58 1.18 -0.38
N ASN A 187 -6.29 0.94 -0.63
CA ASN A 187 -5.85 -0.20 -1.42
C ASN A 187 -5.59 -1.41 -0.51
N VAL A 188 -5.70 -2.61 -1.08
CA VAL A 188 -5.23 -3.84 -0.46
C VAL A 188 -4.16 -4.44 -1.34
N PHE A 189 -2.98 -4.66 -0.79
CA PHE A 189 -1.87 -5.35 -1.46
C PHE A 189 -1.66 -6.70 -0.78
N LEU A 190 -1.80 -7.77 -1.55
CA LEU A 190 -1.82 -9.14 -1.04
C LEU A 190 -0.78 -10.02 -1.73
N ASN A 191 -0.08 -10.81 -0.92
CA ASN A 191 0.79 -11.90 -1.38
C ASN A 191 1.92 -11.46 -2.33
N ALA A 192 2.35 -10.19 -2.30
CA ALA A 192 3.39 -9.73 -3.20
C ALA A 192 4.70 -10.51 -2.94
N PRO A 193 5.25 -11.24 -3.94
CA PRO A 193 6.46 -12.07 -3.75
C PRO A 193 7.76 -11.25 -3.70
N HIS A 194 7.64 -9.96 -4.01
CA HIS A 194 8.66 -8.94 -3.97
C HIS A 194 7.98 -7.59 -3.64
N ARG A 195 8.72 -6.48 -3.71
CA ARG A 195 8.19 -5.14 -3.45
C ARG A 195 6.85 -4.88 -4.13
N VAL A 196 5.92 -4.25 -3.42
CA VAL A 196 4.61 -3.92 -3.98
C VAL A 196 4.76 -2.81 -5.03
N ILE A 197 5.46 -1.73 -4.67
CA ILE A 197 5.63 -0.53 -5.50
C ILE A 197 7.11 -0.13 -5.52
N GLU A 198 7.63 0.18 -6.72
CA GLU A 198 8.90 0.88 -6.88
C GLU A 198 8.64 2.39 -6.97
N THR A 199 8.76 3.08 -5.83
CA THR A 199 8.44 4.51 -5.67
C THR A 199 9.47 5.47 -6.27
N LEU A 200 10.25 5.04 -7.27
CA LEU A 200 11.26 5.86 -7.94
C LEU A 200 10.61 6.99 -8.77
N ILE A 201 10.10 8.01 -8.10
CA ILE A 201 9.49 9.21 -8.68
C ILE A 201 10.47 10.38 -8.72
N ARG A 202 10.21 11.34 -9.60
CA ARG A 202 10.84 12.65 -9.61
C ARG A 202 9.83 13.67 -9.10
N ALA A 203 10.18 14.43 -8.08
CA ALA A 203 9.32 15.52 -7.60
C ALA A 203 9.25 16.62 -8.69
N ALA A 204 8.05 16.94 -9.16
CA ALA A 204 7.86 18.01 -10.15
C ALA A 204 8.18 19.37 -9.52
N THR A 205 7.75 19.61 -8.28
CA THR A 205 8.07 20.81 -7.49
C THR A 205 8.66 20.47 -6.11
N PRO A 206 9.25 21.45 -5.41
CA PRO A 206 9.66 21.29 -4.01
C PRO A 206 8.50 21.06 -3.02
N GLN A 207 7.24 21.11 -3.46
CA GLN A 207 6.07 20.82 -2.62
C GLN A 207 5.49 19.43 -2.91
N ALA A 208 6.15 18.61 -3.73
CA ALA A 208 5.64 17.30 -4.10
C ALA A 208 5.48 16.37 -2.89
N GLU A 209 4.45 15.53 -2.91
CA GLU A 209 4.16 14.58 -1.83
C GLU A 209 3.92 13.16 -2.36
N VAL A 210 4.30 12.17 -1.54
CA VAL A 210 3.93 10.76 -1.73
C VAL A 210 3.11 10.30 -0.54
N ARG A 211 1.96 9.68 -0.78
CA ARG A 211 1.00 9.35 0.28
C ARG A 211 0.50 7.92 0.15
N PHE A 212 0.54 7.18 1.25
CA PHE A 212 -0.07 5.88 1.44
C PHE A 212 -1.09 6.04 2.57
N ILE A 213 -2.37 5.98 2.24
CA ILE A 213 -3.46 6.30 3.17
C ILE A 213 -4.42 5.13 3.27
N ASN A 214 -4.83 4.75 4.47
CA ASN A 214 -5.90 3.77 4.68
C ASN A 214 -5.71 2.46 3.88
N SER A 215 -4.47 2.00 3.69
CA SER A 215 -4.14 0.87 2.81
C SER A 215 -3.64 -0.33 3.60
N ILE A 216 -3.98 -1.54 3.13
CA ILE A 216 -3.60 -2.80 3.76
C ILE A 216 -2.47 -3.45 2.95
N PHE A 217 -1.40 -3.82 3.62
CA PHE A 217 -0.30 -4.64 3.11
C PHE A 217 -0.32 -5.96 3.87
N LEU A 218 -0.83 -7.01 3.22
CA LEU A 218 -1.08 -8.31 3.82
C LEU A 218 -0.21 -9.39 3.15
N ASN A 219 0.62 -10.06 3.95
CA ASN A 219 1.43 -11.19 3.49
C ASN A 219 2.34 -10.87 2.31
N CYS A 220 2.89 -9.66 2.27
CA CYS A 220 3.81 -9.19 1.24
C CYS A 220 5.27 -9.40 1.66
N VAL A 221 6.12 -9.65 0.68
CA VAL A 221 7.57 -9.69 0.82
C VAL A 221 8.13 -8.31 0.47
N ILE A 222 8.78 -7.63 1.43
CA ILE A 222 9.18 -6.21 1.32
C ILE A 222 7.99 -5.32 0.89
N PRO A 223 6.97 -5.11 1.74
CA PRO A 223 5.76 -4.39 1.38
C PRO A 223 6.01 -3.02 0.76
N LEU A 224 6.76 -2.16 1.46
CA LEU A 224 6.93 -0.78 1.04
C LEU A 224 8.33 -0.26 1.37
N LYS A 225 8.90 0.49 0.42
CA LYS A 225 10.08 1.32 0.64
C LYS A 225 9.71 2.77 0.32
N LEU A 226 10.00 3.68 1.25
CA LEU A 226 9.85 5.12 1.08
C LEU A 226 11.14 5.68 0.49
N ASP A 227 11.23 5.68 -0.84
CA ASP A 227 12.37 6.19 -1.60
C ASP A 227 11.89 7.06 -2.76
N SER A 228 12.77 7.89 -3.32
CA SER A 228 12.50 8.68 -4.52
C SER A 228 13.71 8.68 -5.45
N ALA A 229 13.50 9.09 -6.70
CA ALA A 229 14.63 9.38 -7.57
C ALA A 229 15.34 10.65 -7.10
N ARG A 230 16.67 10.59 -7.02
CA ARG A 230 17.54 11.70 -6.65
C ARG A 230 17.68 12.66 -7.83
N PHE A 231 16.72 13.55 -8.03
CA PHE A 231 16.67 14.37 -9.25
C PHE A 231 16.08 15.77 -9.01
N ARG A 232 16.90 16.82 -9.07
CA ARG A 232 16.55 18.26 -8.94
C ARG A 232 15.80 18.62 -7.65
N ASN A 233 14.56 18.15 -7.51
CA ASN A 233 13.73 18.24 -6.32
C ASN A 233 13.62 16.85 -5.67
N LYS A 234 13.51 16.83 -4.34
CA LYS A 234 13.00 15.67 -3.61
C LYS A 234 11.59 15.97 -3.12
N PRO A 235 10.73 14.96 -2.93
CA PRO A 235 9.44 15.16 -2.28
C PRO A 235 9.62 15.92 -0.96
N LYS A 236 8.72 16.88 -0.71
CA LYS A 236 8.68 17.57 0.56
C LYS A 236 8.39 16.60 1.69
N LYS A 237 7.34 15.79 1.49
CA LYS A 237 6.81 14.88 2.49
C LYS A 237 6.47 13.52 1.87
N MET A 238 6.75 12.44 2.61
CA MET A 238 6.12 11.15 2.40
C MET A 238 5.24 10.80 3.59
N VAL A 239 4.01 10.37 3.35
CA VAL A 239 3.01 10.06 4.38
C VAL A 239 2.61 8.60 4.31
N VAL A 240 2.60 7.94 5.46
CA VAL A 240 1.97 6.63 5.69
C VAL A 240 0.99 6.81 6.82
N ASP A 241 -0.29 6.91 6.50
CA ASP A 241 -1.34 7.21 7.48
C ASP A 241 -2.45 6.18 7.44
N HIS A 242 -2.90 5.72 8.60
CA HIS A 242 -3.95 4.69 8.71
C HIS A 242 -3.64 3.43 7.87
N CYS A 243 -2.37 3.06 7.69
CA CYS A 243 -2.01 1.87 6.92
C CYS A 243 -1.86 0.65 7.83
N SER A 244 -2.23 -0.53 7.33
CA SER A 244 -2.08 -1.80 8.04
C SER A 244 -1.02 -2.68 7.38
N PHE A 245 0.08 -2.94 8.07
CA PHE A 245 1.13 -3.87 7.68
C PHE A 245 0.97 -5.17 8.48
N LEU A 246 0.39 -6.18 7.84
CA LEU A 246 -0.07 -7.40 8.47
C LEU A 246 0.69 -8.62 7.92
N LEU A 247 1.37 -9.35 8.81
CA LEU A 247 2.01 -10.64 8.46
C LEU A 247 3.00 -10.55 7.29
N ASN A 248 3.79 -9.49 7.22
CA ASN A 248 4.73 -9.32 6.12
C ASN A 248 6.08 -10.01 6.40
N TRP A 249 6.82 -10.25 5.32
CA TRP A 249 8.00 -11.10 5.32
C TRP A 249 9.22 -10.37 4.78
N ALA A 250 10.36 -10.61 5.43
CA ALA A 250 11.67 -10.25 4.91
C ALA A 250 11.94 -11.02 3.61
N TYR A 251 12.61 -10.41 2.62
CA TYR A 251 12.94 -11.13 1.37
C TYR A 251 13.82 -12.36 1.59
N ASN A 252 14.72 -12.29 2.56
CA ASN A 252 15.53 -13.41 2.99
C ASN A 252 15.20 -13.67 4.47
N PRO A 253 14.97 -14.94 4.87
CA PRO A 253 14.76 -15.31 6.26
C PRO A 253 16.09 -15.36 7.03
N ASP A 254 16.91 -14.32 6.89
CA ASP A 254 18.12 -14.09 7.68
C ASP A 254 18.05 -12.67 8.27
N PRO A 255 18.18 -12.53 9.60
CA PRO A 255 18.07 -11.24 10.29
C PRO A 255 19.12 -10.22 9.82
N ASN A 256 20.24 -10.68 9.25
CA ASN A 256 21.29 -9.80 8.75
C ASN A 256 21.05 -9.32 7.31
N THR A 257 19.96 -9.73 6.66
CA THR A 257 19.70 -9.39 5.25
C THR A 257 19.23 -7.96 5.06
N GLY A 258 19.49 -7.36 3.90
CA GLY A 258 19.27 -5.93 3.68
C GLY A 258 17.90 -5.40 4.12
N ASN A 259 16.82 -6.18 3.94
CA ASN A 259 15.44 -5.70 4.10
C ASN A 259 14.58 -6.64 4.98
N PRO A 260 14.73 -6.61 6.32
CA PRO A 260 13.96 -7.46 7.21
C PRO A 260 12.55 -6.92 7.54
N CYS A 261 12.31 -5.61 7.45
CA CYS A 261 11.06 -5.02 7.96
C CYS A 261 9.95 -4.83 6.90
N ALA A 262 8.73 -4.57 7.37
CA ALA A 262 7.57 -4.28 6.54
C ALA A 262 7.67 -2.95 5.78
N LEU A 263 8.23 -1.92 6.43
CA LEU A 263 8.44 -0.60 5.86
C LEU A 263 9.93 -0.23 5.89
N GLU A 264 10.51 0.12 4.75
CA GLU A 264 11.89 0.58 4.62
C GLU A 264 11.95 2.10 4.42
N ILE A 265 12.75 2.79 5.24
CA ILE A 265 13.01 4.23 5.15
C ILE A 265 14.22 4.48 4.25
N GLY A 266 14.03 5.32 3.23
CA GLY A 266 15.08 5.77 2.34
C GLY A 266 16.10 6.70 3.02
N PRO A 267 17.20 7.01 2.33
CA PRO A 267 18.19 7.97 2.80
C PRO A 267 17.66 9.42 2.83
N LYS A 268 18.43 10.35 3.42
CA LYS A 268 18.10 11.78 3.57
C LYS A 268 17.64 12.50 2.29
N ASP A 269 18.02 12.00 1.12
CA ASP A 269 17.63 12.56 -0.17
C ASP A 269 16.33 11.97 -0.74
N ALA A 270 15.72 10.98 -0.08
CA ALA A 270 14.42 10.42 -0.46
C ALA A 270 13.25 11.39 -0.23
N ALA A 271 13.29 12.20 0.83
CA ALA A 271 12.24 13.18 1.15
C ALA A 271 12.78 14.30 2.06
N GLY A 272 12.02 15.39 2.21
CA GLY A 272 12.25 16.37 3.27
C GLY A 272 11.95 15.79 4.65
N GLU A 273 10.73 15.25 4.80
CA GLU A 273 10.22 14.61 6.01
C GLU A 273 9.40 13.35 5.67
N ILE A 274 9.31 12.43 6.62
CA ILE A 274 8.50 11.21 6.54
C ILE A 274 7.59 11.15 7.76
N HIS A 275 6.29 11.03 7.53
CA HIS A 275 5.27 10.97 8.57
C HIS A 275 4.62 9.58 8.54
N ILE A 276 4.74 8.83 9.63
CA ILE A 276 4.08 7.52 9.82
C ILE A 276 3.15 7.65 11.01
N THR A 277 1.85 7.69 10.73
CA THR A 277 0.84 8.00 11.72
C THR A 277 -0.34 7.04 11.68
N ASN A 278 -0.98 6.84 12.83
CA ASN A 278 -2.22 6.08 12.95
C ASN A 278 -2.15 4.68 12.33
N SER A 279 -0.95 4.11 12.17
CA SER A 279 -0.74 2.90 11.38
C SER A 279 -0.61 1.68 12.29
N LEU A 280 -0.96 0.51 11.74
CA LEU A 280 -0.92 -0.77 12.43
C LEU A 280 0.16 -1.65 11.83
N PHE A 281 1.16 -2.02 12.63
CA PHE A 281 2.19 -2.99 12.27
C PHE A 281 2.01 -4.24 13.12
N TYR A 282 1.41 -5.27 12.54
CA TYR A 282 1.05 -6.48 13.27
C TYR A 282 1.69 -7.73 12.69
N ALA A 283 2.42 -8.45 13.54
CA ALA A 283 2.95 -9.77 13.25
C ALA A 283 3.86 -9.83 12.01
N ASN A 284 4.62 -8.76 11.73
CA ASN A 284 5.61 -8.77 10.66
C ASN A 284 6.85 -9.53 11.12
N PHE A 285 7.28 -10.51 10.33
CA PHE A 285 8.25 -11.50 10.77
C PHE A 285 9.62 -10.91 11.08
N GLY A 286 10.11 -9.96 10.29
CA GLY A 286 11.37 -9.28 10.60
C GLY A 286 11.18 -8.13 11.57
N GLY A 287 10.58 -7.03 11.15
CA GLY A 287 10.30 -5.88 12.00
C GLY A 287 9.24 -4.98 11.39
N ALA A 288 8.79 -3.97 12.12
CA ALA A 288 7.86 -3.00 11.58
C ALA A 288 8.56 -2.03 10.61
N ILE A 289 9.57 -1.29 11.09
CA ILE A 289 10.26 -0.24 10.32
C ILE A 289 11.76 -0.53 10.21
N LEU A 290 12.35 -0.31 9.03
CA LEU A 290 13.78 -0.40 8.78
C LEU A 290 14.37 0.98 8.50
N ALA A 291 15.35 1.38 9.30
CA ALA A 291 15.95 2.71 9.31
C ALA A 291 17.50 2.61 9.36
N LEU A 292 18.09 1.94 8.35
CA LEU A 292 19.53 1.64 8.34
C LEU A 292 20.43 2.77 7.84
N ASN A 293 19.87 3.79 7.20
CA ASN A 293 20.67 4.89 6.64
C ASN A 293 21.19 5.76 7.78
N GLN A 294 22.49 6.04 7.80
CA GLN A 294 23.09 6.94 8.79
C GLN A 294 22.54 8.38 8.69
N GLN A 295 22.10 8.77 7.50
CA GLN A 295 21.44 10.04 7.25
C GLN A 295 20.05 9.76 6.70
N MET A 296 19.03 10.11 7.48
CA MET A 296 17.62 9.95 7.12
C MET A 296 16.94 11.32 6.95
N PRO A 297 15.78 11.36 6.28
CA PRO A 297 14.86 12.50 6.40
C PRO A 297 14.39 12.66 7.85
N GLY A 298 13.85 13.83 8.21
CA GLY A 298 13.16 14.00 9.49
C GLY A 298 11.99 13.03 9.57
N LEU A 299 11.80 12.40 10.72
CA LEU A 299 10.87 11.28 10.90
C LEU A 299 9.90 11.57 12.05
N THR A 300 8.61 11.52 11.75
CA THR A 300 7.53 11.58 12.74
C THR A 300 6.86 10.22 12.82
N LEU A 301 6.79 9.65 14.02
CA LEU A 301 6.19 8.36 14.32
C LEU A 301 5.13 8.55 15.40
N ASN A 302 3.92 8.97 15.06
CA ASN A 302 2.93 9.28 16.10
C ASN A 302 1.72 8.35 16.01
N ASN A 303 1.18 7.96 17.16
CA ASN A 303 -0.07 7.21 17.25
C ASN A 303 -0.04 5.91 16.44
N ASN A 304 1.04 5.13 16.46
CA ASN A 304 1.08 3.83 15.78
C ASN A 304 0.83 2.68 16.75
N ASN A 305 0.18 1.63 16.28
CA ASN A 305 0.09 0.37 17.01
C ASN A 305 1.07 -0.64 16.42
N ILE A 306 2.15 -0.92 17.13
CA ILE A 306 3.26 -1.75 16.69
C ILE A 306 3.31 -2.97 17.60
N ILE A 307 2.91 -4.13 17.09
CA ILE A 307 2.75 -5.31 17.92
C ILE A 307 3.14 -6.64 17.28
N GLY A 308 3.88 -7.46 18.03
CA GLY A 308 4.20 -8.85 17.71
C GLY A 308 5.14 -9.00 16.51
N ASN A 309 5.97 -7.99 16.25
CA ASN A 309 6.97 -8.04 15.19
C ASN A 309 8.25 -8.72 15.72
N GLY A 310 9.25 -8.99 14.87
CA GLY A 310 10.56 -9.39 15.40
C GLY A 310 10.90 -10.88 15.47
N MET A 311 9.97 -11.78 15.12
CA MET A 311 10.20 -13.22 15.25
C MET A 311 11.46 -13.74 14.53
N LEU A 312 11.84 -13.14 13.39
CA LEU A 312 13.07 -13.44 12.65
C LEU A 312 14.33 -13.12 13.46
N HIS A 313 14.22 -12.16 14.38
CA HIS A 313 15.29 -11.73 15.27
C HIS A 313 15.24 -12.47 16.62
N GLY A 314 14.38 -13.49 16.74
CA GLY A 314 14.22 -14.27 17.98
C GLY A 314 13.54 -13.49 19.10
N GLN A 315 12.89 -12.37 18.79
CA GLN A 315 12.19 -11.54 19.76
C GLN A 315 10.74 -11.99 19.92
N SER A 316 10.25 -11.96 21.17
CA SER A 316 8.90 -12.40 21.54
C SER A 316 8.19 -11.42 22.47
N ASP A 317 8.69 -10.21 22.65
CA ASP A 317 7.93 -9.19 23.38
C ASP A 317 6.93 -8.53 22.43
N ALA A 318 5.80 -8.09 22.98
CA ALA A 318 4.70 -7.55 22.18
C ALA A 318 5.12 -6.28 21.43
N ASP A 319 5.96 -5.45 22.03
CA ASP A 319 6.49 -4.18 21.53
C ASP A 319 7.85 -4.32 20.82
N ALA A 320 8.38 -5.53 20.69
CA ALA A 320 9.70 -5.75 20.13
C ALA A 320 9.79 -5.41 18.64
N VAL A 321 10.97 -4.93 18.26
CA VAL A 321 11.39 -4.70 16.86
C VAL A 321 10.44 -3.76 16.12
N ALA A 322 10.06 -2.67 16.80
CA ALA A 322 9.35 -1.56 16.22
C ALA A 322 10.18 -0.87 15.14
N MET A 323 11.48 -0.74 15.38
CA MET A 323 12.43 -0.25 14.39
C MET A 323 13.72 -1.06 14.40
N ILE A 324 14.38 -1.17 13.25
CA ILE A 324 15.75 -1.65 13.15
C ILE A 324 16.63 -0.52 12.60
N VAL A 325 17.63 -0.12 13.38
CA VAL A 325 18.59 0.94 13.04
C VAL A 325 20.01 0.39 12.83
N SER A 326 20.91 1.23 12.32
CA SER A 326 22.34 0.92 12.23
C SER A 326 23.10 1.61 13.36
N ALA A 327 23.67 0.83 14.28
CA ALA A 327 24.49 1.31 15.40
C ALA A 327 25.83 0.57 15.42
N GLY A 328 26.95 1.30 15.36
CA GLY A 328 28.29 0.70 15.36
C GLY A 328 28.54 -0.28 14.19
N GLY A 329 27.88 -0.08 13.05
CA GLY A 329 27.96 -0.96 11.89
C GLY A 329 27.18 -2.28 12.03
N ARG A 330 26.36 -2.41 13.08
CA ARG A 330 25.49 -3.56 13.32
C ARG A 330 24.03 -3.12 13.28
N LYS A 331 23.15 -4.06 12.96
CA LYS A 331 21.71 -3.84 13.08
C LYS A 331 21.30 -3.96 14.53
N GLN A 332 20.58 -2.96 15.01
CA GLN A 332 20.04 -2.93 16.36
C GLN A 332 18.52 -2.88 16.27
N PRO A 333 17.81 -3.92 16.73
CA PRO A 333 16.37 -3.84 16.94
C PRO A 333 16.08 -2.94 18.15
N LEU A 334 15.03 -2.14 18.03
CA LEU A 334 14.52 -1.22 19.05
C LEU A 334 13.07 -1.59 19.39
N GLY A 335 12.70 -1.42 20.66
CA GLY A 335 11.31 -1.49 21.10
C GLY A 335 10.52 -0.23 20.73
N VAL A 336 9.25 -0.17 21.14
CA VAL A 336 8.42 1.03 20.98
C VAL A 336 8.94 2.18 21.84
N ASP A 337 9.38 1.89 23.06
CA ASP A 337 9.85 2.89 24.02
C ASP A 337 11.19 3.53 23.59
N ASP A 338 12.00 2.86 22.76
CA ASP A 338 13.31 3.34 22.31
C ASP A 338 13.23 4.14 20.98
N LEU A 339 12.04 4.43 20.45
CA LEU A 339 11.90 5.10 19.16
C LEU A 339 12.43 6.54 19.17
N GLU A 340 12.27 7.23 20.30
CA GLU A 340 12.74 8.61 20.49
C GLU A 340 14.28 8.73 20.53
N ASP A 341 14.99 7.64 20.81
CA ASP A 341 16.46 7.62 20.85
C ASP A 341 17.11 7.66 19.46
N VAL A 342 16.32 7.51 18.40
CA VAL A 342 16.82 7.52 17.02
C VAL A 342 17.05 8.97 16.58
N PRO A 343 18.28 9.40 16.25
CA PRO A 343 18.59 10.82 16.04
C PRO A 343 17.84 11.54 14.90
N ALA A 344 17.20 10.80 13.99
CA ALA A 344 16.41 11.37 12.91
C ALA A 344 14.90 11.39 13.21
N VAL A 345 14.48 10.81 14.34
CA VAL A 345 13.10 10.85 14.82
C VAL A 345 12.92 12.18 15.54
N ASP A 346 12.12 13.05 14.94
CA ASP A 346 11.78 14.35 15.49
C ASP A 346 10.69 14.22 16.55
N GLU A 347 9.74 13.28 16.35
CA GLU A 347 8.61 13.01 17.23
C GLU A 347 8.25 11.51 17.21
N ALA A 348 7.98 10.92 18.39
CA ALA A 348 7.64 9.50 18.58
C ALA A 348 6.48 9.28 19.56
N GLU A 349 5.46 10.13 19.52
CA GLU A 349 4.41 10.19 20.57
C GLU A 349 3.31 9.14 20.40
N ASP A 350 2.74 8.68 21.51
CA ASP A 350 1.53 7.83 21.55
C ASP A 350 1.61 6.52 20.74
N ASN A 351 2.82 6.00 20.52
CA ASN A 351 2.98 4.66 19.97
C ASN A 351 2.66 3.61 21.03
N VAL A 352 1.96 2.56 20.64
CA VAL A 352 1.43 1.54 21.55
C VAL A 352 1.64 0.13 21.00
N SER A 353 1.52 -0.87 21.87
CA SER A 353 1.51 -2.29 21.51
C SER A 353 0.28 -2.99 22.06
N VAL A 354 -0.88 -2.72 21.45
CA VAL A 354 -2.17 -3.28 21.86
C VAL A 354 -2.70 -4.27 20.85
N LEU A 355 -3.21 -5.41 21.33
CA LEU A 355 -3.68 -6.47 20.43
C LEU A 355 -4.85 -5.98 19.56
N PRO A 356 -4.78 -6.09 18.22
CA PRO A 356 -5.80 -5.50 17.34
C PRO A 356 -7.07 -6.34 17.17
N GLY A 357 -6.99 -7.66 17.41
CA GLY A 357 -8.14 -8.57 17.22
C GLY A 357 -8.54 -8.76 15.76
N ILE A 358 -7.57 -8.84 14.83
CA ILE A 358 -7.85 -8.90 13.40
C ILE A 358 -8.45 -10.26 13.01
N PRO A 359 -9.58 -10.30 12.27
CA PRO A 359 -10.04 -11.51 11.61
C PRO A 359 -9.14 -11.79 10.40
N LEU A 360 -8.30 -12.82 10.48
CA LEU A 360 -7.44 -13.22 9.36
C LEU A 360 -7.93 -14.55 8.80
N ALA A 361 -8.38 -14.53 7.55
CA ALA A 361 -8.67 -15.75 6.79
C ALA A 361 -7.36 -16.45 6.43
N LEU A 362 -7.21 -17.71 6.85
CA LEU A 362 -6.16 -18.58 6.35
C LEU A 362 -6.63 -19.19 5.04
N GLY A 363 -5.78 -19.21 4.02
CA GLY A 363 -6.03 -20.09 2.87
C GLY A 363 -6.10 -21.54 3.34
N GLU A 364 -6.65 -22.46 2.53
CA GLU A 364 -6.78 -23.88 2.90
C GLU A 364 -5.46 -24.45 3.45
N VAL A 365 -5.39 -24.67 4.77
CA VAL A 365 -4.24 -25.25 5.45
C VAL A 365 -4.53 -26.73 5.71
N LYS A 366 -3.61 -27.64 5.36
CA LYS A 366 -3.63 -29.01 5.89
C LYS A 366 -3.30 -28.94 7.39
N THR A 367 -4.32 -29.06 8.24
CA THR A 367 -4.19 -29.00 9.69
C THR A 367 -3.35 -30.16 10.23
N VAL A 368 -2.46 -29.85 11.18
CA VAL A 368 -1.86 -30.82 12.10
C VAL A 368 -2.80 -31.00 13.29
N ASP A 369 -3.00 -32.23 13.76
CA ASP A 369 -3.97 -32.60 14.81
C ASP A 369 -3.73 -31.83 16.13
N ALA A 370 -4.65 -30.91 16.44
CA ALA A 370 -4.58 -29.99 17.58
C ALA A 370 -5.39 -30.47 18.81
N SER A 371 -5.93 -31.69 18.79
CA SER A 371 -6.92 -32.18 19.77
C SER A 371 -6.40 -32.37 21.22
N LYS A 372 -5.12 -32.10 21.51
CA LYS A 372 -4.50 -32.40 22.82
C LYS A 372 -3.95 -31.21 23.61
N ILE A 373 -4.20 -29.96 23.21
CA ILE A 373 -3.47 -28.81 23.77
C ILE A 373 -4.42 -27.76 24.35
N LYS A 374 -4.28 -27.47 25.65
CA LYS A 374 -4.89 -26.31 26.30
C LYS A 374 -4.13 -25.06 25.86
N VAL A 375 -4.76 -24.22 25.05
CA VAL A 375 -4.13 -23.04 24.44
C VAL A 375 -4.29 -21.83 25.37
N GLU A 376 -3.20 -21.23 25.83
CA GLU A 376 -3.23 -19.92 26.49
C GLU A 376 -3.49 -18.81 25.47
N LYS A 377 -4.28 -17.78 25.85
CA LYS A 377 -4.61 -16.64 24.97
C LYS A 377 -3.47 -15.59 24.95
N THR A 378 -2.29 -15.99 24.51
CA THR A 378 -1.14 -15.08 24.31
C THR A 378 -1.07 -14.56 22.87
N TRP A 379 -0.29 -13.52 22.61
CA TRP A 379 -0.17 -12.95 21.26
C TRP A 379 0.63 -13.88 20.33
N GLU A 380 1.62 -14.60 20.85
CA GLU A 380 2.37 -15.65 20.15
C GLU A 380 1.44 -16.76 19.67
N ASN A 381 0.47 -17.16 20.51
CA ASN A 381 -0.52 -18.17 20.13
C ASN A 381 -1.51 -17.65 19.09
N ALA A 382 -1.80 -16.35 19.06
CA ALA A 382 -2.56 -15.75 17.97
C ALA A 382 -1.76 -15.80 16.65
N VAL A 383 -0.47 -15.44 16.68
CA VAL A 383 0.42 -15.52 15.52
C VAL A 383 0.63 -16.97 15.06
N ASN A 384 0.89 -17.91 15.97
CA ASN A 384 1.01 -19.34 15.65
C ASN A 384 -0.28 -19.90 15.06
N ARG A 385 -1.45 -19.50 15.57
CA ARG A 385 -2.75 -19.85 14.96
C ARG A 385 -2.87 -19.30 13.55
N ILE A 386 -2.46 -18.04 13.32
CA ILE A 386 -2.42 -17.42 11.99
C ILE A 386 -1.45 -18.14 11.04
N LEU A 387 -0.46 -18.84 11.56
CA LEU A 387 0.50 -19.63 10.77
C LEU A 387 0.10 -21.10 10.63
N GLY A 388 -1.02 -21.53 11.23
CA GLY A 388 -1.42 -22.94 11.26
C GLY A 388 -0.50 -23.84 12.09
N ARG A 389 0.20 -23.27 13.09
CA ARG A 389 1.22 -23.95 13.90
C ARG A 389 0.71 -24.43 15.25
N ASN A 390 1.43 -25.40 15.80
CA ASN A 390 1.24 -25.89 17.15
C ASN A 390 1.56 -24.77 18.17
N VAL A 391 0.67 -24.56 19.15
CA VAL A 391 0.68 -23.45 20.12
C VAL A 391 1.61 -23.69 21.32
N SER A 392 2.44 -24.74 21.30
CA SER A 392 3.28 -25.15 22.42
C SER A 392 4.58 -24.34 22.59
N GLY A 393 4.74 -23.21 21.88
CA GLY A 393 5.96 -22.40 21.87
C GLY A 393 7.11 -23.07 21.10
N GLY A 394 7.96 -22.27 20.45
CA GLY A 394 9.12 -22.74 19.70
C GLY A 394 9.58 -21.79 18.61
N THR A 395 10.85 -21.90 18.23
CA THR A 395 11.47 -21.10 17.15
C THR A 395 10.74 -21.32 15.84
N VAL A 396 10.50 -20.23 15.09
CA VAL A 396 9.91 -20.31 13.75
C VAL A 396 10.82 -21.15 12.85
N ALA A 397 10.40 -22.37 12.52
CA ALA A 397 11.08 -23.11 11.47
C ALA A 397 10.87 -22.38 10.13
N ILE A 398 11.96 -21.99 9.46
CA ILE A 398 11.96 -21.27 8.16
C ILE A 398 11.21 -22.05 7.06
N LYS A 399 10.87 -23.32 7.29
CA LYS A 399 10.13 -24.17 6.35
C LYS A 399 8.72 -23.67 5.98
N ASP A 400 8.11 -22.78 6.79
CA ASP A 400 6.77 -22.21 6.52
C ASP A 400 6.82 -20.71 6.10
N TYR A 401 7.64 -20.35 5.13
CA TYR A 401 7.87 -18.96 4.70
C TYR A 401 6.72 -18.41 3.83
N ALA A 402 6.09 -17.31 4.26
CA ALA A 402 5.05 -16.58 3.50
C ALA A 402 3.92 -17.49 2.93
N PRO A 403 3.13 -18.16 3.79
CA PRO A 403 2.08 -19.03 3.34
C PRO A 403 0.98 -18.26 2.62
N LYS A 404 0.35 -18.85 1.59
CA LYS A 404 -0.73 -18.21 0.83
C LYS A 404 -1.85 -17.70 1.77
N LYS A 405 -2.21 -16.42 1.62
CA LYS A 405 -3.37 -15.80 2.26
C LYS A 405 -4.45 -15.45 1.25
N SER A 406 -5.67 -15.23 1.72
CA SER A 406 -6.80 -14.74 0.91
C SER A 406 -7.37 -13.48 1.53
N TYR A 407 -7.87 -12.58 0.68
CA TYR A 407 -8.67 -11.45 1.12
C TYR A 407 -10.14 -11.88 1.23
N ASP A 408 -10.76 -11.63 2.39
CA ASP A 408 -12.19 -11.84 2.59
C ASP A 408 -12.89 -10.48 2.62
N PRO A 409 -13.64 -10.09 1.57
CA PRO A 409 -14.34 -8.81 1.54
C PRO A 409 -15.49 -8.74 2.55
N VAL A 410 -16.00 -9.87 3.05
CA VAL A 410 -17.04 -9.90 4.10
C VAL A 410 -16.43 -9.60 5.46
N ASN A 411 -15.19 -10.01 5.68
CA ASN A 411 -14.43 -9.76 6.90
C ASN A 411 -13.06 -9.14 6.59
N PRO A 412 -13.00 -7.88 6.11
CA PRO A 412 -11.73 -7.23 5.87
C PRO A 412 -10.89 -7.22 7.16
N PRO A 413 -9.55 -7.32 7.07
CA PRO A 413 -8.67 -7.49 8.22
C PRO A 413 -8.46 -6.17 9.00
N PHE A 414 -9.54 -5.56 9.47
CA PHE A 414 -9.55 -4.37 10.30
C PHE A 414 -9.37 -4.74 11.78
N ALA A 415 -8.87 -3.80 12.57
CA ALA A 415 -8.84 -3.94 14.03
C ALA A 415 -10.27 -3.98 14.58
N THR A 416 -10.56 -4.95 15.46
CA THR A 416 -11.91 -5.12 16.03
C THR A 416 -11.97 -4.77 17.51
N ARG A 417 -10.83 -4.76 18.21
CA ARG A 417 -10.77 -4.36 19.63
C ARG A 417 -10.87 -2.85 19.75
N GLU A 418 -11.74 -2.36 20.65
CA GLU A 418 -12.01 -0.93 20.83
C GLU A 418 -10.73 -0.07 20.92
N GLY A 419 -9.80 -0.43 21.81
CA GLY A 419 -8.54 0.31 21.98
C GLY A 419 -7.57 0.24 20.80
N ALA A 420 -7.88 -0.53 19.75
CA ALA A 420 -7.06 -0.66 18.56
C ALA A 420 -7.74 -0.17 17.26
N LYS A 421 -9.05 0.17 17.30
CA LYS A 421 -9.84 0.54 16.10
C LYS A 421 -9.37 1.81 15.40
N GLN A 422 -8.69 2.71 16.13
CA GLN A 422 -8.15 3.94 15.57
C GLN A 422 -6.90 3.71 14.71
N TYR A 423 -6.26 2.54 14.82
CA TYR A 423 -5.02 2.26 14.11
C TYR A 423 -5.25 1.39 12.88
N GLY A 424 -4.49 1.69 11.84
CA GLY A 424 -4.50 0.97 10.57
C GLY A 424 -5.71 1.31 9.71
N ALA A 425 -5.91 0.49 8.68
CA ALA A 425 -6.94 0.69 7.70
C ALA A 425 -8.33 0.39 8.30
N SER A 426 -9.33 1.16 7.86
CA SER A 426 -10.71 1.05 8.29
C SER A 426 -11.67 1.53 7.20
N ALA A 427 -12.86 0.92 7.16
CA ALA A 427 -13.95 1.42 6.34
C ALA A 427 -14.39 2.85 6.70
N ALA A 428 -14.22 3.25 7.97
CA ALA A 428 -14.57 4.60 8.44
C ALA A 428 -13.70 5.70 7.82
N ASN A 429 -12.54 5.35 7.28
CA ASN A 429 -11.57 6.27 6.69
C ASN A 429 -11.70 6.40 5.16
N VAL A 430 -12.66 5.70 4.55
CA VAL A 430 -12.95 5.82 3.12
C VAL A 430 -13.64 7.17 2.85
N LYS A 431 -12.95 8.04 2.12
CA LYS A 431 -13.47 9.35 1.68
C LYS A 431 -14.20 9.27 0.34
#